data_AF-A0A2W1F993-F1
#
_entry.id   AF-A0A2W1F993-F1
#
_cell.length_a   1.000
_cell.length_b   1.000
_cell.length_c   1.000
_cell.angle_alpha   90.00
_cell.angle_beta   90.00
_cell.angle_gamma   90.00
#
_symmetry.space_group_name_H-M   'P 1'
#
loop_
_entity.id
_entity.type
_entity.pdbx_description
1 polymer ?
#
loop_
_entity_poly.entity_id
_entity_poly.type
_entity_poly.pdbx_seq_one_letter_code
_entity_poly.pdbx_strand_id
1 'polypeptide(L)'
;MDAGEERVAGVKRTRTDRGTATPPEDRAPKSAHLPMTNDSITSAPNMDSTPLSFETKIAMALQGQGNWQQLQNAPIAAAAANSGVADNEDSVLGEDETNEPKAVEDVVDTARKEKLAKKAQRFNQVIARDAGEVVKTIDLDTIQPVRETVSWDQDPELLCCYNWQFSTTANTIFVPGEPAKWTPRPLPYNLERDSGFSFADYNYARRPRDPYSPMFAALRVMRPGYTFNDIDVLADRNNLRVLLEFTQGKANGPLRLNLYLVHNTLVIIRKESRWWKRNNGDSYGFNFEKHFTRTPDDMQDATSHYRAIRYRMGPLNVVCRFEADAYDDGIVSDELSATEADLASGGLADLPRFNFPAPINVLQKGHMVPTAQLVELKTQAYKPLNPTLVACQDQLWFGRTPLLITAPYDKDTGTVTRIKRELAMDRIKIWEEKNEEPLRKLVALLGR
;
A
#
# COMPACT_ATOMS: atom_id res chain seq x y z
N MET A 1 46.78 -22.78 48.33
CA MET A 1 47.04 -21.52 49.02
C MET A 1 45.99 -20.54 48.51
N ASP A 2 45.26 -19.93 49.44
CA ASP A 2 44.06 -19.06 49.34
C ASP A 2 42.83 -19.66 48.62
N ALA A 3 41.71 -20.02 49.27
CA ALA A 3 40.94 -19.48 50.41
C ALA A 3 40.31 -18.09 50.14
N GLY A 4 38.98 -18.06 50.08
CA GLY A 4 38.17 -16.86 49.86
C GLY A 4 36.70 -17.20 49.67
N GLU A 5 36.06 -17.58 50.76
CA GLU A 5 34.62 -17.86 50.91
C GLU A 5 33.87 -16.55 51.18
N GLU A 6 32.77 -16.25 50.48
CA GLU A 6 31.70 -15.43 51.07
C GLU A 6 30.32 -15.77 50.48
N ARG A 7 29.40 -16.15 51.37
CA ARG A 7 27.98 -16.41 51.13
C ARG A 7 27.20 -15.14 51.51
N VAL A 8 26.15 -14.79 50.74
CA VAL A 8 24.93 -14.18 51.32
C VAL A 8 23.67 -14.67 50.57
N ALA A 9 22.64 -14.97 51.37
CA ALA A 9 21.27 -15.42 51.10
C ALA A 9 20.50 -14.64 49.99
N GLY A 10 19.45 -15.12 49.32
CA GLY A 10 18.46 -16.13 49.68
C GLY A 10 17.14 -15.47 50.13
N VAL A 11 16.21 -15.15 49.21
CA VAL A 11 14.77 -15.04 49.51
C VAL A 11 13.95 -15.54 48.32
N LYS A 12 13.38 -16.74 48.48
CA LYS A 12 12.22 -17.26 47.74
C LYS A 12 10.97 -16.57 48.29
N ARG A 13 10.03 -16.17 47.42
CA ARG A 13 8.62 -15.97 47.81
C ARG A 13 7.71 -16.84 46.94
N THR A 14 6.76 -17.42 47.64
CA THR A 14 5.95 -18.59 47.36
C THR A 14 4.69 -18.24 46.59
N ARG A 15 4.31 -19.15 45.69
CA ARG A 15 2.99 -19.29 45.08
C ARG A 15 2.20 -20.32 45.89
N THR A 16 0.98 -19.97 46.28
CA THR A 16 -0.28 -20.76 46.34
C THR A 16 -1.18 -20.24 47.46
N ASP A 17 -2.41 -19.81 47.16
CA ASP A 17 -3.56 -20.61 47.54
C ASP A 17 -4.85 -20.24 46.80
N ARG A 18 -5.71 -21.27 46.69
CA ARG A 18 -7.01 -21.30 46.00
C ARG A 18 -8.14 -20.73 46.87
N GLY A 19 -9.17 -20.19 46.23
CA GLY A 19 -10.49 -19.96 46.82
C GLY A 19 -11.58 -19.90 45.73
N THR A 20 -12.55 -20.80 45.82
CA THR A 20 -13.61 -21.11 44.84
C THR A 20 -14.98 -20.49 45.22
N ALA A 21 -15.83 -20.34 44.19
CA ALA A 21 -17.32 -20.44 44.17
C ALA A 21 -18.22 -19.17 44.33
N THR A 22 -18.69 -18.68 43.17
CA THR A 22 -20.08 -18.45 42.64
C THR A 22 -21.28 -17.89 43.47
N PRO A 23 -22.29 -17.28 42.78
CA PRO A 23 -23.21 -16.21 43.26
C PRO A 23 -24.63 -16.71 43.61
N PRO A 24 -25.59 -15.84 44.00
CA PRO A 24 -26.59 -15.26 43.06
C PRO A 24 -26.95 -13.78 43.44
N GLU A 25 -27.84 -12.99 42.82
CA GLU A 25 -29.23 -13.24 42.46
C GLU A 25 -29.87 -12.00 41.76
N ASP A 26 -30.95 -12.29 41.03
CA ASP A 26 -31.88 -11.46 40.25
C ASP A 26 -32.56 -10.29 40.99
N ARG A 27 -32.89 -9.20 40.25
CA ARG A 27 -34.24 -8.59 40.20
C ARG A 27 -34.32 -7.28 39.38
N ALA A 28 -35.10 -7.32 38.30
CA ALA A 28 -36.04 -6.24 37.94
C ALA A 28 -37.42 -6.58 38.57
N PRO A 29 -38.33 -5.62 38.86
CA PRO A 29 -39.24 -5.13 37.81
C PRO A 29 -39.82 -3.70 38.02
N LYS A 30 -40.42 -3.10 36.98
CA LYS A 30 -41.86 -2.73 36.92
C LYS A 30 -42.23 -1.85 35.72
N SER A 31 -43.35 -2.22 35.09
CA SER A 31 -44.08 -1.53 34.04
C SER A 31 -45.12 -0.54 34.58
N ALA A 32 -45.45 0.48 33.78
CA ALA A 32 -46.76 1.13 33.57
C ALA A 32 -46.48 2.37 32.68
N HIS A 33 -47.29 2.87 31.74
CA HIS A 33 -48.68 2.67 31.36
C HIS A 33 -48.84 3.26 29.94
N LEU A 34 -49.71 2.67 29.12
CA LEU A 34 -50.31 3.32 27.94
C LEU A 34 -51.28 4.44 28.40
N PRO A 35 -51.55 5.42 27.54
CA PRO A 35 -52.87 5.41 26.90
C PRO A 35 -52.83 5.72 25.39
N MET A 36 -53.77 5.12 24.67
CA MET A 36 -54.18 5.50 23.32
C MET A 36 -55.16 6.68 23.37
N THR A 37 -55.06 7.61 22.42
CA THR A 37 -56.19 8.08 21.59
C THR A 37 -55.68 8.80 20.33
N ASN A 38 -56.36 8.52 19.21
CA ASN A 38 -56.22 9.08 17.87
C ASN A 38 -56.28 10.62 17.83
N ASP A 39 -55.58 11.24 16.87
CA ASP A 39 -56.23 11.87 15.72
C ASP A 39 -55.25 12.27 14.62
N SER A 40 -55.71 12.10 13.38
CA SER A 40 -54.96 12.28 12.13
C SER A 40 -54.88 13.75 11.73
N ILE A 41 -53.67 14.28 11.57
CA ILE A 41 -53.40 15.42 10.67
C ILE A 41 -52.11 15.10 9.90
N THR A 42 -52.26 14.93 8.59
CA THR A 42 -51.18 14.76 7.63
C THR A 42 -50.43 16.08 7.42
N SER A 43 -49.18 16.16 7.88
CA SER A 43 -48.19 17.12 7.40
C SER A 43 -46.89 16.38 7.10
N ALA A 44 -46.42 16.49 5.86
CA ALA A 44 -45.22 15.83 5.34
C ALA A 44 -43.97 16.13 6.20
N PRO A 45 -43.09 15.14 6.46
CA PRO A 45 -41.81 15.43 7.10
C PRO A 45 -40.88 16.08 6.06
N ASN A 46 -40.36 17.25 6.42
CA ASN A 46 -39.25 17.91 5.75
C ASN A 46 -38.13 16.90 5.50
N MET A 47 -37.73 16.74 4.25
CA MET A 47 -36.51 16.02 3.91
C MET A 47 -35.33 16.81 4.47
N ASP A 48 -34.71 16.25 5.51
CA ASP A 48 -33.50 16.76 6.10
C ASP A 48 -32.36 16.63 5.08
N SER A 49 -31.86 17.77 4.61
CA SER A 49 -30.79 17.84 3.61
C SER A 49 -29.44 17.60 4.28
N THR A 50 -29.13 16.33 4.62
CA THR A 50 -27.79 15.96 5.06
C THR A 50 -26.78 16.11 3.92
N PRO A 51 -25.66 16.83 4.12
CA PRO A 51 -24.62 16.95 3.10
C PRO A 51 -23.96 15.58 2.83
N LEU A 52 -23.72 15.27 1.56
CA LEU A 52 -23.05 14.04 1.13
C LEU A 52 -21.72 13.81 1.88
N SER A 53 -21.48 12.58 2.30
CA SER A 53 -20.22 12.19 2.97
C SER A 53 -19.02 12.37 2.03
N PHE A 54 -17.84 12.58 2.62
CA PHE A 54 -16.58 12.75 1.90
C PHE A 54 -16.28 11.58 0.92
N GLU A 55 -16.54 10.35 1.35
CA GLU A 55 -16.36 9.13 0.55
C GLU A 55 -17.33 9.09 -0.63
N THR A 56 -18.55 9.59 -0.44
CA THR A 56 -19.57 9.66 -1.49
C THR A 56 -19.19 10.69 -2.55
N LYS A 57 -18.64 11.84 -2.13
CA LYS A 57 -18.13 12.89 -3.04
C LYS A 57 -16.94 12.40 -3.87
N ILE A 58 -16.03 11.64 -3.26
CA ILE A 58 -14.92 10.99 -3.97
C ILE A 58 -15.45 9.95 -4.97
N ALA A 59 -16.38 9.08 -4.56
CA ALA A 59 -16.95 8.07 -5.44
C ALA A 59 -17.67 8.67 -6.65
N MET A 60 -18.40 9.78 -6.48
CA MET A 60 -19.07 10.48 -7.57
C MET A 60 -18.07 11.18 -8.51
N ALA A 61 -17.04 11.85 -7.96
CA ALA A 61 -15.98 12.47 -8.76
C ALA A 61 -15.19 11.44 -9.60
N LEU A 62 -15.00 10.22 -9.07
CA LEU A 62 -14.28 9.13 -9.73
C LEU A 62 -15.11 8.40 -10.80
N GLN A 63 -16.44 8.58 -10.82
CA GLN A 63 -17.35 7.99 -11.81
C GLN A 63 -17.56 8.86 -13.06
N GLY A 64 -16.98 10.06 -13.12
CA GLY A 64 -17.07 10.93 -14.30
C GLY A 64 -18.48 11.46 -14.59
N GLN A 65 -19.37 11.45 -13.59
CA GLN A 65 -20.70 12.02 -13.73
C GLN A 65 -20.69 13.52 -13.37
N GLY A 66 -20.65 14.36 -14.41
CA GLY A 66 -21.14 15.74 -14.35
C GLY A 66 -20.09 16.83 -14.11
N ASN A 67 -20.31 17.97 -14.78
CA ASN A 67 -19.59 19.22 -14.60
C ASN A 67 -19.92 19.80 -13.21
N TRP A 68 -18.90 20.18 -12.43
CA TRP A 68 -19.03 20.54 -10.99
C TRP A 68 -20.05 21.65 -10.70
N GLN A 69 -20.36 22.52 -11.68
CA GLN A 69 -21.34 23.60 -11.56
C GLN A 69 -22.81 23.14 -11.68
N GLN A 70 -23.09 21.97 -12.26
CA GLN A 70 -24.46 21.46 -12.46
C GLN A 70 -24.96 20.58 -11.31
N LEU A 71 -24.09 20.12 -10.41
CA LEU A 71 -24.44 19.24 -9.28
C LEU A 71 -25.07 19.98 -8.09
N GLN A 72 -25.20 21.31 -8.16
CA GLN A 72 -25.89 22.07 -7.12
C GLN A 72 -27.43 21.94 -7.20
N ASN A 73 -28.03 21.56 -8.34
CA ASN A 73 -29.49 21.59 -8.52
C ASN A 73 -30.02 20.61 -9.58
N ALA A 74 -30.01 19.29 -9.37
CA ALA A 74 -30.78 18.37 -10.22
C ALA A 74 -31.16 17.02 -9.55
N PRO A 75 -32.39 16.50 -9.75
CA PRO A 75 -32.83 15.18 -9.30
C PRO A 75 -32.52 14.04 -10.29
N ILE A 76 -32.57 12.80 -9.77
CA ILE A 76 -31.98 11.56 -10.30
C ILE A 76 -32.79 10.93 -11.45
N ALA A 77 -32.10 10.47 -12.51
CA ALA A 77 -32.56 9.35 -13.35
C ALA A 77 -31.40 8.53 -13.94
N ALA A 78 -31.69 7.24 -14.15
CA ALA A 78 -30.82 6.07 -14.35
C ALA A 78 -29.89 6.05 -15.57
N ALA A 79 -28.81 5.26 -15.46
CA ALA A 79 -28.01 4.79 -16.59
C ALA A 79 -27.84 3.25 -16.54
N ALA A 80 -28.29 2.59 -17.61
CA ALA A 80 -28.16 1.16 -17.86
C ALA A 80 -27.06 0.86 -18.89
N ALA A 81 -26.42 -0.29 -18.69
CA ALA A 81 -25.76 -1.22 -19.62
C ALA A 81 -25.07 -0.68 -20.90
N ASN A 82 -23.77 -1.02 -21.06
CA ASN A 82 -23.36 -1.87 -22.18
C ASN A 82 -22.00 -2.55 -21.96
N SER A 83 -21.93 -3.84 -22.25
CA SER A 83 -20.76 -4.72 -22.22
C SER A 83 -20.20 -4.89 -23.65
N GLY A 84 -18.90 -4.73 -23.83
CA GLY A 84 -18.19 -4.98 -25.09
C GLY A 84 -17.05 -5.97 -24.89
N VAL A 85 -17.19 -7.12 -25.56
CA VAL A 85 -16.26 -8.25 -25.65
C VAL A 85 -15.00 -7.84 -26.43
N ALA A 86 -13.83 -8.36 -26.05
CA ALA A 86 -12.59 -8.20 -26.80
C ALA A 86 -12.10 -9.59 -27.26
N ASP A 87 -12.02 -9.75 -28.58
CA ASP A 87 -11.52 -10.95 -29.26
C ASP A 87 -10.00 -11.10 -29.12
N ASN A 88 -9.56 -12.34 -28.88
CA ASN A 88 -8.18 -12.81 -28.95
C ASN A 88 -8.07 -13.75 -30.15
N GLU A 89 -7.14 -13.48 -31.06
CA GLU A 89 -6.63 -14.48 -31.99
C GLU A 89 -5.12 -14.60 -31.82
N ASP A 90 -4.68 -15.78 -31.35
CA ASP A 90 -3.32 -16.28 -31.44
C ASP A 90 -3.29 -17.27 -32.62
N SER A 91 -2.38 -17.08 -33.57
CA SER A 91 -2.09 -18.07 -34.61
C SER A 91 -0.64 -18.54 -34.52
N VAL A 92 -0.49 -19.84 -34.24
CA VAL A 92 0.73 -20.65 -34.29
C VAL A 92 1.01 -21.03 -35.74
N LEU A 93 2.25 -20.88 -36.24
CA LEU A 93 2.74 -21.64 -37.39
C LEU A 93 4.21 -22.03 -37.21
N GLY A 94 4.50 -23.28 -37.58
CA GLY A 94 5.74 -24.01 -37.33
C GLY A 94 6.86 -23.80 -38.34
N GLU A 95 7.96 -24.46 -38.01
CA GLU A 95 9.31 -24.37 -38.59
C GLU A 95 9.42 -25.03 -39.96
N ASP A 96 10.31 -24.48 -40.82
CA ASP A 96 11.26 -25.29 -41.57
C ASP A 96 12.53 -24.46 -41.88
N GLU A 97 13.69 -25.10 -41.79
CA GLU A 97 15.04 -24.51 -41.86
C GLU A 97 15.45 -24.11 -43.29
N THR A 98 16.24 -23.03 -43.44
CA THR A 98 17.61 -23.06 -44.02
C THR A 98 18.24 -21.66 -44.15
N ASN A 99 19.49 -21.53 -43.67
CA ASN A 99 20.55 -20.56 -43.99
C ASN A 99 20.20 -19.09 -44.33
N GLU A 100 20.44 -18.16 -43.39
CA GLU A 100 21.08 -16.84 -43.63
C GLU A 100 21.26 -16.04 -42.31
N PRO A 101 22.47 -15.91 -41.72
CA PRO A 101 22.61 -15.32 -40.38
C PRO A 101 22.64 -13.79 -40.31
N LYS A 102 22.54 -13.04 -41.43
CA LYS A 102 22.55 -11.55 -41.42
C LYS A 102 21.20 -10.91 -41.71
N ALA A 103 20.47 -11.41 -42.71
CA ALA A 103 19.14 -10.90 -43.02
C ALA A 103 18.14 -11.18 -41.89
N VAL A 104 18.29 -12.31 -41.18
CA VAL A 104 17.42 -12.69 -40.06
C VAL A 104 17.64 -11.77 -38.85
N GLU A 105 18.88 -11.37 -38.52
CA GLU A 105 19.14 -10.41 -37.44
C GLU A 105 18.54 -9.03 -37.75
N ASP A 106 18.71 -8.50 -38.97
CA ASP A 106 18.17 -7.20 -39.38
C ASP A 106 16.62 -7.19 -39.42
N VAL A 107 16.00 -8.29 -39.85
CA VAL A 107 14.54 -8.45 -39.85
C VAL A 107 14.01 -8.60 -38.42
N VAL A 108 14.69 -9.35 -37.54
CA VAL A 108 14.32 -9.49 -36.13
C VAL A 108 14.47 -8.16 -35.38
N ASP A 109 15.51 -7.37 -35.67
CA ASP A 109 15.70 -6.05 -35.09
C ASP A 109 14.66 -5.03 -35.59
N THR A 110 14.28 -5.10 -36.86
CA THR A 110 13.22 -4.26 -37.42
C THR A 110 11.86 -4.61 -36.80
N ALA A 111 11.50 -5.89 -36.73
CA ALA A 111 10.28 -6.36 -36.07
C ALA A 111 10.25 -6.00 -34.57
N ARG A 112 11.39 -6.08 -33.88
CA ARG A 112 11.53 -5.65 -32.48
C ARG A 112 11.33 -4.15 -32.32
N LYS A 113 11.93 -3.33 -33.19
CA LYS A 113 11.74 -1.87 -33.21
C LYS A 113 10.28 -1.50 -33.46
N GLU A 114 9.64 -2.12 -34.43
CA GLU A 114 8.21 -1.92 -34.72
C GLU A 114 7.32 -2.31 -33.52
N LYS A 115 7.61 -3.44 -32.87
CA LYS A 115 6.90 -3.89 -31.67
C LYS A 115 7.07 -2.89 -30.51
N LEU A 116 8.27 -2.36 -30.32
CA LEU A 116 8.55 -1.33 -29.31
C LEU A 116 7.83 -0.01 -29.64
N ALA A 117 7.84 0.41 -30.91
CA ALA A 117 7.13 1.60 -31.37
C ALA A 117 5.62 1.47 -31.19
N LYS A 118 5.01 0.34 -31.59
CA LYS A 118 3.58 0.04 -31.34
C LYS A 118 3.26 0.02 -29.84
N LYS A 119 4.14 -0.53 -29.01
CA LYS A 119 3.99 -0.52 -27.55
C LYS A 119 4.02 0.91 -26.98
N ALA A 120 4.97 1.73 -27.43
CA ALA A 120 5.08 3.14 -27.03
C ALA A 120 3.87 3.97 -27.49
N GLN A 121 3.42 3.77 -28.74
CA GLN A 121 2.22 4.42 -29.27
C GLN A 121 0.98 4.06 -28.45
N ARG A 122 0.77 2.77 -28.18
CA ARG A 122 -0.37 2.31 -27.35
C ARG A 122 -0.29 2.87 -25.93
N PHE A 123 0.91 2.98 -25.37
CA PHE A 123 1.12 3.58 -24.06
C PHE A 123 0.75 5.07 -24.04
N ASN A 124 1.25 5.83 -25.01
CA ASN A 124 0.94 7.26 -25.16
C ASN A 124 -0.56 7.50 -25.36
N GLN A 125 -1.23 6.67 -26.15
CA GLN A 125 -2.69 6.73 -26.31
C GLN A 125 -3.43 6.51 -24.99
N VAL A 126 -3.00 5.53 -24.18
CA VAL A 126 -3.63 5.28 -22.87
C VAL A 126 -3.41 6.44 -21.89
N ILE A 127 -2.21 7.02 -21.88
CA ILE A 127 -1.91 8.17 -21.04
C ILE A 127 -2.76 9.39 -21.46
N ALA A 128 -2.84 9.68 -22.76
CA ALA A 128 -3.56 10.84 -23.28
C ALA A 128 -5.10 10.71 -23.21
N ARG A 129 -5.64 9.49 -23.10
CA ARG A 129 -7.08 9.23 -23.08
C ARG A 129 -7.78 9.99 -21.95
N ASP A 130 -8.79 10.79 -22.23
CA ASP A 130 -9.53 11.55 -21.19
C ASP A 130 -8.63 12.48 -20.36
N ALA A 131 -7.47 12.91 -20.89
CA ALA A 131 -6.58 13.86 -20.20
C ALA A 131 -7.04 15.32 -20.34
N GLY A 132 -7.89 15.62 -21.33
CA GLY A 132 -8.29 16.98 -21.66
C GLY A 132 -7.19 17.77 -22.37
N GLU A 133 -7.37 19.09 -22.44
CA GLU A 133 -6.37 20.01 -22.99
C GLU A 133 -5.30 20.36 -21.94
N VAL A 134 -4.11 20.74 -22.40
CA VAL A 134 -3.02 21.17 -21.50
C VAL A 134 -3.35 22.57 -20.96
N VAL A 135 -3.65 22.64 -19.66
CA VAL A 135 -3.96 23.91 -18.99
C VAL A 135 -2.68 24.59 -18.46
N LYS A 136 -1.70 23.81 -18.02
CA LYS A 136 -0.44 24.31 -17.45
C LYS A 136 0.68 23.31 -17.68
N THR A 137 1.83 23.82 -18.09
CA THR A 137 3.09 23.07 -18.14
C THR A 137 3.96 23.51 -16.97
N ILE A 138 4.52 22.53 -16.24
CA ILE A 138 5.48 22.77 -15.15
C ILE A 138 6.82 22.20 -15.60
N ASP A 139 7.73 23.08 -16.03
CA ASP A 139 9.08 22.66 -16.38
C ASP A 139 9.91 22.44 -15.12
N LEU A 140 10.76 21.41 -15.13
CA LEU A 140 11.62 21.03 -14.01
C LEU A 140 12.45 22.22 -13.49
N ASP A 141 13.03 23.00 -14.41
CA ASP A 141 13.89 24.14 -14.09
C ASP A 141 13.14 25.28 -13.39
N THR A 142 11.80 25.30 -13.50
CA THR A 142 10.98 26.29 -12.80
C THR A 142 10.74 25.92 -11.34
N ILE A 143 10.99 24.67 -10.94
CA ILE A 143 10.73 24.17 -9.59
C ILE A 143 11.92 24.50 -8.70
N GLN A 144 11.75 25.53 -7.88
CA GLN A 144 12.73 25.93 -6.87
C GLN A 144 12.49 25.13 -5.59
N PRO A 145 13.55 24.62 -4.92
CA PRO A 145 13.40 23.91 -3.66
C PRO A 145 12.78 24.82 -2.58
N VAL A 146 11.89 24.28 -1.75
CA VAL A 146 11.38 24.98 -0.55
C VAL A 146 12.52 25.34 0.41
N ARG A 147 12.35 26.21 1.41
CA ARG A 147 13.48 26.60 2.30
C ARG A 147 13.77 25.55 3.37
N GLU A 148 12.73 24.88 3.83
CA GLU A 148 12.75 23.91 4.90
C GLU A 148 13.49 22.63 4.47
N THR A 149 14.30 22.09 5.38
CA THR A 149 14.91 20.77 5.19
C THR A 149 13.83 19.69 5.15
N VAL A 150 14.02 18.70 4.28
CA VAL A 150 13.17 17.51 4.21
C VAL A 150 13.95 16.33 4.75
N SER A 151 13.55 15.83 5.91
CA SER A 151 14.22 14.72 6.59
C SER A 151 13.26 13.69 7.17
N TRP A 152 13.78 12.51 7.44
CA TRP A 152 13.20 11.54 8.35
C TRP A 152 13.83 11.70 9.73
N ASP A 153 13.18 12.48 10.58
CA ASP A 153 13.64 12.85 11.92
C ASP A 153 12.67 12.44 13.04
N GLN A 154 11.47 12.00 12.67
CA GLN A 154 10.40 11.60 13.60
C GLN A 154 9.76 10.30 13.14
N ASP A 155 9.24 9.55 14.11
CA ASP A 155 8.44 8.36 13.84
C ASP A 155 7.13 8.76 13.14
N PRO A 156 6.72 8.00 12.12
CA PRO A 156 5.45 8.25 11.47
C PRO A 156 4.28 7.86 12.39
N GLU A 157 3.16 8.53 12.18
CA GLU A 157 1.89 8.11 12.78
C GLU A 157 1.23 7.07 11.89
N LEU A 158 1.01 5.85 12.41
CA LEU A 158 0.18 4.87 11.72
C LEU A 158 -1.29 5.32 11.74
N LEU A 159 -1.94 5.35 10.58
CA LEU A 159 -3.38 5.66 10.49
C LEU A 159 -4.20 4.38 10.41
N CYS A 160 -3.81 3.47 9.53
CA CYS A 160 -4.42 2.16 9.39
C CYS A 160 -3.50 1.19 8.64
N CYS A 161 -3.80 -0.10 8.76
CA CYS A 161 -3.17 -1.17 8.00
C CYS A 161 -4.18 -2.27 7.68
N TYR A 162 -3.90 -3.02 6.60
CA TYR A 162 -4.78 -4.09 6.14
C TYR A 162 -4.08 -5.04 5.16
N ASN A 163 -4.55 -6.28 5.06
CA ASN A 163 -4.25 -7.17 3.93
C ASN A 163 -5.48 -7.30 3.03
N TRP A 164 -5.27 -7.65 1.77
CA TRP A 164 -6.35 -8.22 0.95
C TRP A 164 -6.47 -9.72 1.20
N GLN A 165 -7.70 -10.24 1.16
CA GLN A 165 -7.94 -11.68 1.03
C GLN A 165 -7.76 -12.10 -0.44
N PHE A 166 -7.11 -13.23 -0.65
CA PHE A 166 -7.02 -13.93 -1.92
C PHE A 166 -8.39 -14.51 -2.29
N SER A 167 -9.22 -13.67 -2.90
CA SER A 167 -10.54 -14.02 -3.41
C SER A 167 -10.78 -13.34 -4.74
N THR A 168 -11.27 -14.10 -5.72
CA THR A 168 -11.63 -13.60 -7.05
C THR A 168 -13.07 -13.09 -7.12
N THR A 169 -13.89 -13.34 -6.09
CA THR A 169 -15.34 -13.06 -6.10
C THR A 169 -15.77 -12.01 -5.06
N ALA A 170 -14.97 -11.76 -4.02
CA ALA A 170 -15.32 -10.85 -2.94
C ALA A 170 -14.18 -9.91 -2.58
N ASN A 171 -14.47 -8.61 -2.45
CA ASN A 171 -13.52 -7.59 -2.02
C ASN A 171 -13.40 -7.56 -0.49
N THR A 172 -12.67 -8.52 0.07
CA THR A 172 -12.46 -8.65 1.51
C THR A 172 -11.06 -8.21 1.91
N ILE A 173 -10.95 -7.43 2.98
CA ILE A 173 -9.70 -7.06 3.64
C ILE A 173 -9.66 -7.59 5.07
N PHE A 174 -8.45 -7.85 5.56
CA PHE A 174 -8.16 -8.18 6.95
C PHE A 174 -7.63 -6.95 7.65
N VAL A 175 -8.19 -6.57 8.80
CA VAL A 175 -7.85 -5.35 9.55
C VAL A 175 -7.61 -5.71 11.02
N PRO A 176 -6.46 -5.33 11.63
CA PRO A 176 -5.34 -4.60 11.04
C PRO A 176 -4.58 -5.40 9.98
N GLY A 177 -4.85 -6.71 9.87
CA GLY A 177 -4.01 -7.61 9.09
C GLY A 177 -2.63 -7.74 9.72
N GLU A 178 -1.71 -8.34 8.97
CA GLU A 178 -0.34 -8.61 9.40
C GLU A 178 0.56 -8.78 8.16
N PRO A 179 1.74 -8.15 8.10
CA PRO A 179 2.76 -8.48 7.11
C PRO A 179 3.32 -9.88 7.35
N ALA A 180 3.91 -10.53 6.35
CA ALA A 180 4.46 -11.87 6.54
C ALA A 180 5.66 -11.84 7.51
N LYS A 181 5.75 -12.82 8.42
CA LYS A 181 6.87 -12.91 9.37
C LYS A 181 8.12 -13.41 8.68
N TRP A 182 9.23 -12.70 8.80
CA TRP A 182 10.54 -13.16 8.33
C TRP A 182 10.90 -14.51 8.96
N THR A 183 11.09 -15.53 8.13
CA THR A 183 11.38 -16.91 8.54
C THR A 183 12.47 -17.49 7.62
N PRO A 184 13.76 -17.29 7.94
CA PRO A 184 14.84 -17.63 7.02
C PRO A 184 14.94 -19.15 6.77
N ARG A 185 15.29 -19.54 5.55
CA ARG A 185 15.61 -20.92 5.19
C ARG A 185 17.09 -21.24 5.50
N PRO A 186 17.43 -22.50 5.84
CA PRO A 186 18.82 -22.96 5.86
C PRO A 186 19.48 -22.72 4.50
N LEU A 187 20.72 -22.22 4.52
CA LEU A 187 21.50 -21.91 3.33
C LEU A 187 22.57 -22.99 3.07
N PRO A 188 22.95 -23.26 1.81
CA PRO A 188 22.43 -22.64 0.60
C PRO A 188 20.98 -23.06 0.28
N TYR A 189 20.21 -22.17 -0.37
CA TYR A 189 18.83 -22.43 -0.77
C TYR A 189 18.60 -22.08 -2.23
N ASN A 190 18.00 -22.98 -3.00
CA ASN A 190 17.72 -22.76 -4.41
C ASN A 190 16.31 -22.17 -4.58
N LEU A 191 16.24 -20.96 -5.12
CA LEU A 191 14.97 -20.32 -5.45
C LEU A 191 14.47 -20.81 -6.81
N GLU A 192 13.17 -21.04 -6.91
CA GLU A 192 12.50 -21.23 -8.19
C GLU A 192 12.32 -19.87 -8.89
N ARG A 193 12.40 -19.86 -10.22
CA ARG A 193 12.16 -18.64 -11.01
C ARG A 193 10.71 -18.17 -10.87
N ASP A 194 10.53 -16.85 -10.75
CA ASP A 194 9.20 -16.25 -10.69
C ASP A 194 8.45 -16.51 -12.00
N SER A 195 7.25 -17.09 -11.91
CA SER A 195 6.44 -17.44 -13.08
C SER A 195 4.99 -17.00 -12.91
N GLY A 196 4.22 -17.03 -13.98
CA GLY A 196 2.80 -16.70 -13.98
C GLY A 196 2.50 -15.20 -13.97
N PHE A 197 1.37 -14.84 -13.36
CA PHE A 197 0.90 -13.46 -13.28
C PHE A 197 0.83 -13.00 -11.83
N SER A 198 1.31 -11.79 -11.59
CA SER A 198 1.12 -11.10 -10.31
C SER A 198 0.48 -9.73 -10.53
N PHE A 199 -0.23 -9.25 -9.50
CA PHE A 199 -0.71 -7.88 -9.49
C PHE A 199 0.44 -6.95 -9.18
N ALA A 200 0.54 -5.85 -9.93
CA ALA A 200 1.47 -4.77 -9.61
C ALA A 200 1.00 -3.97 -8.39
N ASP A 201 -0.31 -3.94 -8.15
CA ASP A 201 -0.95 -3.33 -6.98
C ASP A 201 -2.39 -3.87 -6.83
N TYR A 202 -2.69 -4.54 -5.71
CA TYR A 202 -4.02 -5.11 -5.47
C TYR A 202 -5.11 -4.05 -5.35
N ASN A 203 -4.80 -2.87 -4.81
CA ASN A 203 -5.80 -1.81 -4.63
C ASN A 203 -6.32 -1.33 -5.99
N TYR A 204 -5.42 -1.08 -6.95
CA TYR A 204 -5.83 -0.65 -8.28
C TYR A 204 -6.36 -1.79 -9.14
N ALA A 205 -5.84 -3.02 -8.99
CA ALA A 205 -6.35 -4.16 -9.75
C ALA A 205 -7.80 -4.49 -9.37
N ARG A 206 -8.13 -4.41 -8.08
CA ARG A 206 -9.46 -4.76 -7.56
C ARG A 206 -10.44 -3.60 -7.56
N ARG A 207 -9.94 -2.38 -7.31
CA ARG A 207 -10.71 -1.13 -7.23
C ARG A 207 -10.08 -0.05 -8.11
N PRO A 208 -10.06 -0.22 -9.45
CA PRO A 208 -9.39 0.71 -10.37
C PRO A 208 -10.01 2.11 -10.42
N ARG A 209 -11.26 2.26 -9.96
CA ARG A 209 -11.95 3.56 -9.88
C ARG A 209 -11.69 4.25 -8.54
N ASP A 210 -11.58 3.50 -7.46
CA ASP A 210 -11.48 3.99 -6.08
C ASP A 210 -10.44 3.19 -5.27
N PRO A 211 -9.14 3.25 -5.64
CA PRO A 211 -8.10 2.40 -5.07
C PRO A 211 -7.87 2.67 -3.57
N TYR A 212 -8.25 3.84 -3.04
CA TYR A 212 -8.17 4.13 -1.61
C TYR A 212 -9.37 3.63 -0.79
N SER A 213 -10.44 3.09 -1.41
CA SER A 213 -11.59 2.53 -0.69
C SER A 213 -11.24 1.49 0.39
N PRO A 214 -10.32 0.51 0.18
CA PRO A 214 -9.91 -0.39 1.25
C PRO A 214 -9.17 0.31 2.40
N MET A 215 -8.37 1.33 2.10
CA MET A 215 -7.68 2.13 3.12
C MET A 215 -8.69 2.87 4.00
N PHE A 216 -9.70 3.51 3.41
CA PHE A 216 -10.75 4.19 4.19
C PHE A 216 -11.63 3.19 4.97
N ALA A 217 -11.88 2.00 4.43
CA ALA A 217 -12.57 0.94 5.17
C ALA A 217 -11.78 0.48 6.40
N ALA A 218 -10.46 0.25 6.26
CA ALA A 218 -9.57 -0.08 7.36
C ALA A 218 -9.48 1.06 8.39
N LEU A 219 -9.31 2.30 7.92
CA LEU A 219 -9.25 3.48 8.77
C LEU A 219 -10.51 3.66 9.61
N ARG A 220 -11.69 3.38 9.05
CA ARG A 220 -12.94 3.50 9.82
C ARG A 220 -13.06 2.48 10.96
N VAL A 221 -12.44 1.31 10.80
CA VAL A 221 -12.37 0.31 11.86
C VAL A 221 -11.33 0.68 12.90
N MET A 222 -10.16 1.12 12.46
CA MET A 222 -9.02 1.35 13.34
C MET A 222 -9.07 2.70 14.05
N ARG A 223 -9.57 3.75 13.37
CA ARG A 223 -9.71 5.13 13.89
C ARG A 223 -11.06 5.73 13.53
N PRO A 224 -12.14 5.26 14.18
CA PRO A 224 -13.46 5.84 13.97
C PRO A 224 -13.42 7.35 14.25
N GLY A 225 -13.93 8.14 13.30
CA GLY A 225 -13.99 9.60 13.42
C GLY A 225 -12.72 10.35 12.99
N TYR A 226 -11.67 9.66 12.50
CA TYR A 226 -10.52 10.35 11.93
C TYR A 226 -10.92 11.19 10.72
N THR A 227 -10.44 12.44 10.66
CA THR A 227 -10.72 13.38 9.56
C THR A 227 -9.45 13.75 8.83
N PHE A 228 -9.54 14.01 7.52
CA PHE A 228 -8.41 14.43 6.69
C PHE A 228 -8.22 15.96 6.65
N ASN A 229 -8.80 16.69 7.60
CA ASN A 229 -8.78 18.16 7.60
C ASN A 229 -7.36 18.74 7.77
N ASP A 230 -6.45 17.99 8.38
CA ASP A 230 -5.05 18.37 8.64
C ASP A 230 -4.06 17.61 7.71
N ILE A 231 -4.53 17.17 6.54
CA ILE A 231 -3.72 16.45 5.55
C ILE A 231 -3.59 17.28 4.28
N ASP A 232 -2.36 17.56 3.87
CA ASP A 232 -2.07 18.28 2.63
C ASP A 232 -2.05 17.33 1.42
N VAL A 233 -1.45 16.14 1.57
CA VAL A 233 -1.27 15.18 0.47
C VAL A 233 -1.63 13.76 0.90
N LEU A 234 -2.45 13.07 0.10
CA LEU A 234 -2.66 11.63 0.16
C LEU A 234 -2.12 11.00 -1.12
N ALA A 235 -1.10 10.15 -0.99
CA ALA A 235 -0.44 9.51 -2.12
C ALA A 235 0.03 8.09 -1.79
N ASP A 236 0.12 7.23 -2.81
CA ASP A 236 0.86 5.98 -2.67
C ASP A 236 2.37 6.28 -2.71
N ARG A 237 3.17 5.48 -2.00
CA ARG A 237 4.65 5.53 -2.04
C ARG A 237 5.18 5.61 -3.47
N ASN A 238 4.61 4.84 -4.38
CA ASN A 238 5.05 4.85 -5.77
C ASN A 238 4.77 6.18 -6.48
N ASN A 239 3.69 6.90 -6.14
CA ASN A 239 3.45 8.24 -6.70
C ASN A 239 4.57 9.19 -6.29
N LEU A 240 4.90 9.22 -5.00
CA LEU A 240 5.95 10.07 -4.45
C LEU A 240 7.33 9.73 -5.04
N ARG A 241 7.62 8.43 -5.23
CA ARG A 241 8.87 7.98 -5.87
C ARG A 241 9.00 8.48 -7.30
N VAL A 242 7.98 8.33 -8.13
CA VAL A 242 8.09 8.76 -9.54
C VAL A 242 8.13 10.29 -9.64
N LEU A 243 7.43 11.02 -8.77
CA LEU A 243 7.57 12.47 -8.68
C LEU A 243 8.97 12.89 -8.19
N LEU A 244 9.57 12.16 -7.26
CA LEU A 244 10.97 12.38 -6.87
C LEU A 244 11.91 12.18 -8.05
N GLU A 245 11.73 11.11 -8.84
CA GLU A 245 12.53 10.87 -10.04
C GLU A 245 12.43 12.01 -11.05
N PHE A 246 11.23 12.56 -11.25
CA PHE A 246 11.05 13.77 -12.07
C PHE A 246 11.85 14.95 -11.51
N THR A 247 11.80 15.21 -10.20
CA THR A 247 12.57 16.31 -9.58
C THR A 247 14.09 16.09 -9.57
N GLN A 248 14.53 14.84 -9.74
CA GLN A 248 15.94 14.48 -9.94
C GLN A 248 16.39 14.65 -11.41
N GLY A 249 15.48 15.02 -12.32
CA GLY A 249 15.76 15.10 -13.76
C GLY A 249 15.90 13.73 -14.43
N LYS A 250 15.38 12.66 -13.83
CA LYS A 250 15.42 11.32 -14.45
C LYS A 250 14.37 11.22 -15.56
N ALA A 251 14.80 10.75 -16.73
CA ALA A 251 13.93 10.52 -17.88
C ALA A 251 13.34 9.09 -17.86
N ASN A 252 12.37 8.83 -16.98
CA ASN A 252 11.75 7.51 -16.82
C ASN A 252 10.51 7.29 -17.72
N GLY A 253 10.35 8.13 -18.74
CA GLY A 253 9.25 8.07 -19.70
C GLY A 253 7.97 8.76 -19.20
N PRO A 254 6.93 8.81 -20.05
CA PRO A 254 5.69 9.46 -19.68
C PRO A 254 4.96 8.65 -18.60
N LEU A 255 4.28 9.36 -17.71
CA LEU A 255 3.44 8.81 -16.65
C LEU A 255 2.12 9.58 -16.61
N ARG A 256 1.12 9.01 -15.95
CA ARG A 256 -0.10 9.75 -15.63
C ARG A 256 -0.51 9.60 -14.18
N LEU A 257 -0.73 10.73 -13.55
CA LEU A 257 -1.34 10.85 -12.24
C LEU A 257 -2.64 11.65 -12.43
N ASN A 258 -3.74 11.11 -11.92
CA ASN A 258 -4.96 11.87 -11.74
C ASN A 258 -4.88 12.55 -10.38
N LEU A 259 -5.07 13.86 -10.36
CA LEU A 259 -5.01 14.70 -9.17
C LEU A 259 -6.43 15.13 -8.81
N TYR A 260 -6.81 14.92 -7.55
CA TYR A 260 -8.09 15.36 -7.02
C TYR A 260 -7.83 16.24 -5.81
N LEU A 261 -8.39 17.45 -5.80
CA LEU A 261 -8.36 18.30 -4.63
C LEU A 261 -9.69 18.14 -3.89
N VAL A 262 -9.65 17.56 -2.69
CA VAL A 262 -10.85 17.39 -1.84
C VAL A 262 -10.67 18.24 -0.60
N HIS A 263 -11.45 19.32 -0.50
CA HIS A 263 -11.17 20.41 0.42
C HIS A 263 -9.74 20.94 0.21
N ASN A 264 -8.85 20.77 1.19
CA ASN A 264 -7.46 21.22 1.11
C ASN A 264 -6.47 20.06 0.90
N THR A 265 -6.96 18.82 0.71
CA THR A 265 -6.11 17.65 0.55
C THR A 265 -5.96 17.30 -0.93
N LEU A 266 -4.73 17.28 -1.42
CA LEU A 266 -4.36 16.74 -2.73
C LEU A 266 -4.32 15.21 -2.67
N VAL A 267 -5.23 14.55 -3.36
CA VAL A 267 -5.27 13.10 -3.52
C VAL A 267 -4.69 12.71 -4.88
N ILE A 268 -3.64 11.89 -4.87
CA ILE A 268 -2.93 11.46 -6.07
C ILE A 268 -3.29 10.00 -6.37
N ILE A 269 -3.77 9.75 -7.59
CA ILE A 269 -4.13 8.41 -8.08
C ILE A 269 -3.32 8.11 -9.33
N ARG A 270 -2.63 6.97 -9.34
CA ARG A 270 -1.88 6.53 -10.53
C ARG A 270 -2.80 6.02 -11.62
N LYS A 271 -2.54 6.43 -12.87
CA LYS A 271 -3.24 5.88 -14.04
C LYS A 271 -2.27 5.06 -14.89
N GLU A 272 -2.35 3.75 -14.76
CA GLU A 272 -1.59 2.81 -15.58
C GLU A 272 -2.48 2.03 -16.55
N SER A 273 -1.86 1.57 -17.64
CA SER A 273 -2.53 0.77 -18.66
C SER A 273 -2.77 -0.68 -18.25
N ARG A 274 -2.00 -1.20 -17.30
CA ARG A 274 -2.01 -2.60 -16.86
C ARG A 274 -1.60 -2.71 -15.40
N TRP A 275 -2.40 -3.40 -14.62
CA TRP A 275 -2.11 -3.72 -13.21
C TRP A 275 -1.63 -5.16 -13.02
N TRP A 276 -1.37 -5.85 -14.13
CA TRP A 276 -0.83 -7.21 -14.18
C TRP A 276 0.60 -7.18 -14.70
N LYS A 277 1.48 -7.89 -13.98
CA LYS A 277 2.84 -8.17 -14.38
C LYS A 277 2.93 -9.66 -14.74
N ARG A 278 3.36 -9.94 -15.96
CA ARG A 278 3.72 -11.30 -16.37
C ARG A 278 5.16 -11.56 -15.92
N ASN A 279 5.38 -12.60 -15.14
CA ASN A 279 6.71 -13.05 -14.75
C ASN A 279 7.14 -14.17 -15.71
N ASN A 280 8.19 -13.90 -16.47
CA ASN A 280 8.70 -14.82 -17.51
C ASN A 280 9.90 -15.65 -17.02
N GLY A 281 10.12 -15.74 -15.70
CA GLY A 281 11.25 -16.46 -15.13
C GLY A 281 12.53 -15.63 -14.97
N ASP A 282 12.48 -14.31 -15.20
CA ASP A 282 13.68 -13.46 -15.17
C ASP A 282 14.07 -12.95 -13.77
N SER A 283 13.21 -13.17 -12.77
CA SER A 283 13.41 -12.74 -11.38
C SER A 283 13.13 -13.88 -10.38
N TYR A 284 13.53 -13.66 -9.13
CA TYR A 284 13.32 -14.58 -8.01
C TYR A 284 12.68 -13.87 -6.80
N GLY A 285 12.16 -12.65 -6.99
CA GLY A 285 11.71 -11.79 -5.89
C GLY A 285 10.48 -12.34 -5.18
N PHE A 286 9.47 -12.76 -5.95
CA PHE A 286 8.24 -13.30 -5.38
C PHE A 286 8.50 -14.62 -4.66
N ASN A 287 9.28 -15.52 -5.27
CA ASN A 287 9.63 -16.77 -4.60
C ASN A 287 10.58 -16.56 -3.42
N PHE A 288 11.44 -15.55 -3.43
CA PHE A 288 12.23 -15.19 -2.25
C PHE A 288 11.33 -14.78 -1.08
N GLU A 289 10.41 -13.84 -1.29
CA GLU A 289 9.44 -13.41 -0.27
C GLU A 289 8.62 -14.61 0.24
N LYS A 290 8.05 -15.40 -0.67
CA LYS A 290 7.24 -16.57 -0.35
C LYS A 290 7.99 -17.64 0.46
N HIS A 291 9.26 -17.92 0.13
CA HIS A 291 10.00 -19.02 0.77
C HIS A 291 10.69 -18.59 2.07
N PHE A 292 10.96 -17.29 2.25
CA PHE A 292 11.68 -16.76 3.41
C PHE A 292 10.77 -15.99 4.38
N THR A 293 9.46 -16.03 4.17
CA THR A 293 8.47 -15.49 5.10
C THR A 293 7.38 -16.51 5.39
N ARG A 294 6.59 -16.24 6.43
CA ARG A 294 5.43 -17.06 6.79
C ARG A 294 4.26 -16.17 7.15
N THR A 295 3.13 -16.40 6.50
CA THR A 295 1.84 -15.82 6.87
C THR A 295 1.25 -16.56 8.07
N PRO A 296 0.60 -15.87 9.02
CA PRO A 296 -0.10 -16.49 10.15
C PRO A 296 -1.16 -17.53 9.73
N ASP A 297 -1.39 -18.53 10.58
CA ASP A 297 -2.26 -19.67 10.28
C ASP A 297 -3.73 -19.28 10.08
N ASP A 298 -4.22 -18.22 10.73
CA ASP A 298 -5.56 -17.69 10.59
C ASP A 298 -5.73 -16.73 9.39
N MET A 299 -4.63 -16.46 8.69
CA MET A 299 -4.53 -15.53 7.55
C MET A 299 -3.85 -16.17 6.33
N GLN A 300 -3.84 -17.50 6.18
CA GLN A 300 -3.18 -18.20 5.05
C GLN A 300 -3.67 -17.76 3.66
N ASP A 301 -4.85 -17.15 3.58
CA ASP A 301 -5.41 -16.55 2.37
C ASP A 301 -5.16 -15.04 2.25
N ALA A 302 -4.28 -14.45 3.07
CA ALA A 302 -3.86 -13.06 2.94
C ALA A 302 -2.86 -12.89 1.78
N THR A 303 -2.97 -11.76 1.09
CA THR A 303 -1.98 -11.31 0.08
C THR A 303 -1.17 -10.14 0.65
N SER A 304 -0.81 -9.16 -0.19
CA SER A 304 -0.11 -7.93 0.19
C SER A 304 -0.67 -7.24 1.43
N HIS A 305 0.21 -6.84 2.34
CA HIS A 305 -0.07 -6.01 3.50
C HIS A 305 0.19 -4.54 3.17
N TYR A 306 -0.79 -3.68 3.42
CA TYR A 306 -0.71 -2.24 3.18
C TYR A 306 -0.77 -1.47 4.49
N ARG A 307 -0.01 -0.39 4.57
CA ARG A 307 -0.08 0.61 5.64
C ARG A 307 -0.33 1.98 5.06
N ALA A 308 -1.09 2.80 5.78
CA ALA A 308 -1.17 4.23 5.56
C ALA A 308 -0.59 4.93 6.79
N ILE A 309 0.48 5.69 6.58
CA ILE A 309 1.18 6.43 7.62
C ILE A 309 1.14 7.92 7.33
N ARG A 310 1.11 8.75 8.37
CA ARG A 310 1.26 10.20 8.29
C ARG A 310 2.63 10.62 8.79
N TYR A 311 3.28 11.51 8.06
CA TYR A 311 4.50 12.16 8.51
C TYR A 311 4.67 13.53 7.85
N ARG A 312 5.57 14.33 8.42
CA ARG A 312 5.97 15.62 7.85
C ARG A 312 6.96 15.42 6.71
N MET A 313 6.73 16.13 5.61
CA MET A 313 7.67 16.25 4.50
C MET A 313 7.91 17.74 4.25
N GLY A 314 8.90 18.29 4.95
CA GLY A 314 9.09 19.73 5.06
C GLY A 314 7.84 20.42 5.63
N PRO A 315 7.23 21.39 4.91
CA PRO A 315 6.01 22.08 5.31
C PRO A 315 4.72 21.25 5.13
N LEU A 316 4.74 20.06 4.52
CA LEU A 316 3.53 19.29 4.19
C LEU A 316 3.24 18.13 5.17
N ASN A 317 1.98 17.94 5.52
CA ASN A 317 1.41 16.77 6.18
C ASN A 317 1.04 15.74 5.11
N VAL A 318 1.86 14.69 4.98
CA VAL A 318 1.71 13.67 3.94
C VAL A 318 1.18 12.39 4.54
N VAL A 319 0.10 11.86 3.97
CA VAL A 319 -0.32 10.47 4.15
C VAL A 319 0.23 9.65 3.00
N CYS A 320 1.13 8.73 3.33
CA CYS A 320 1.75 7.80 2.39
C CYS A 320 1.15 6.41 2.60
N ARG A 321 0.54 5.84 1.56
CA ARG A 321 0.16 4.42 1.56
C ARG A 321 1.21 3.57 0.85
N PHE A 322 1.60 2.45 1.45
CA PHE A 322 2.60 1.56 0.89
C PHE A 322 2.30 0.10 1.22
N GLU A 323 2.82 -0.79 0.39
CA GLU A 323 2.91 -2.22 0.69
C GLU A 323 4.14 -2.47 1.55
N ALA A 324 3.99 -3.24 2.63
CA ALA A 324 5.10 -3.70 3.46
C ALA A 324 5.32 -5.20 3.24
N ASP A 325 6.56 -5.57 2.88
CA ASP A 325 6.90 -6.93 2.46
C ASP A 325 6.81 -7.92 3.64
N ALA A 326 7.43 -7.57 4.77
CA ALA A 326 7.55 -8.46 5.93
C ALA A 326 7.81 -7.69 7.24
N TYR A 327 7.94 -8.43 8.34
CA TYR A 327 8.51 -7.95 9.60
C TYR A 327 9.54 -8.92 10.19
N ASP A 328 10.48 -8.40 10.99
CA ASP A 328 11.45 -9.18 11.78
C ASP A 328 11.44 -8.68 13.24
N ASP A 329 10.98 -9.53 14.17
CA ASP A 329 10.88 -9.25 15.60
C ASP A 329 12.15 -9.58 16.38
N GLY A 330 13.23 -9.97 15.69
CA GLY A 330 14.52 -10.32 16.31
C GLY A 330 15.57 -9.21 16.30
N ILE A 331 15.31 -8.06 15.67
CA ILE A 331 16.31 -6.98 15.49
C ILE A 331 16.04 -5.79 16.40
N VAL A 332 14.78 -5.37 16.51
CA VAL A 332 14.34 -4.22 17.30
C VAL A 332 13.23 -4.62 18.26
N SER A 333 13.00 -3.79 19.28
CA SER A 333 11.93 -3.97 20.27
C SER A 333 10.57 -4.23 19.59
N ASP A 334 9.75 -5.04 20.25
CA ASP A 334 8.35 -5.30 19.89
C ASP A 334 7.37 -4.29 20.50
N GLU A 335 7.90 -3.26 21.17
CA GLU A 335 7.11 -2.16 21.70
C GLU A 335 6.43 -1.37 20.59
N LEU A 336 5.11 -1.19 20.73
CA LEU A 336 4.30 -0.33 19.87
C LEU A 336 4.60 1.14 20.20
N SER A 337 4.68 1.98 19.18
CA SER A 337 4.60 3.43 19.39
C SER A 337 3.25 3.80 20.03
N ALA A 338 3.16 4.97 20.66
CA ALA A 338 1.91 5.42 21.31
C ALA A 338 0.70 5.33 20.35
N THR A 339 0.86 5.78 19.11
CA THR A 339 -0.18 5.68 18.08
C THR A 339 -0.56 4.23 17.77
N GLU A 340 0.41 3.33 17.66
CA GLU A 340 0.16 1.93 17.34
C GLU A 340 -0.50 1.19 18.51
N ALA A 341 -0.14 1.53 19.75
CA ALA A 341 -0.78 1.02 20.96
C ALA A 341 -2.24 1.45 21.05
N ASP A 342 -2.52 2.74 20.78
CA ASP A 342 -3.89 3.26 20.72
C ASP A 342 -4.72 2.50 19.67
N LEU A 343 -4.14 2.29 18.48
CA LEU A 343 -4.76 1.52 17.40
C LEU A 343 -4.99 0.05 17.72
N ALA A 344 -4.06 -0.60 18.41
CA ALA A 344 -4.18 -1.99 18.81
C ALA A 344 -5.29 -2.19 19.85
N SER A 345 -5.54 -1.18 20.69
CA SER A 345 -6.61 -1.19 21.70
C SER A 345 -8.02 -0.90 21.15
N GLY A 346 -8.11 -0.29 19.95
CA GLY A 346 -9.31 0.27 19.35
C GLY A 346 -10.29 -0.72 18.71
N GLY A 347 -10.49 -1.90 19.30
CA GLY A 347 -11.50 -2.86 18.82
C GLY A 347 -12.91 -2.24 18.81
N LEU A 348 -13.62 -2.32 17.68
CA LEU A 348 -15.03 -1.95 17.61
C LEU A 348 -15.87 -2.89 18.49
N ALA A 349 -16.69 -2.32 19.39
CA ALA A 349 -17.63 -3.08 20.22
C ALA A 349 -18.75 -3.76 19.39
N ASP A 350 -19.03 -3.26 18.18
CA ASP A 350 -20.04 -3.80 17.27
C ASP A 350 -19.56 -3.76 15.81
N LEU A 351 -19.92 -4.79 15.02
CA LEU A 351 -19.66 -4.82 13.56
C LEU A 351 -20.55 -3.78 12.85
N PRO A 352 -19.97 -2.78 12.16
CA PRO A 352 -20.76 -1.85 11.39
C PRO A 352 -21.19 -2.49 10.06
N ARG A 353 -22.49 -2.55 9.81
CA ARG A 353 -23.05 -3.00 8.51
C ARG A 353 -23.13 -1.82 7.55
N PHE A 354 -22.49 -1.94 6.39
CA PHE A 354 -22.53 -0.92 5.32
C PHE A 354 -23.07 -1.51 4.02
N ASN A 355 -23.96 -0.78 3.34
CA ASN A 355 -24.54 -1.17 2.07
C ASN A 355 -24.08 -0.20 0.97
N PHE A 356 -23.18 -0.65 0.10
CA PHE A 356 -22.71 0.06 -1.09
C PHE A 356 -22.49 -0.96 -2.22
N PRO A 357 -22.53 -0.58 -3.51
CA PRO A 357 -22.40 -1.54 -4.60
C PRO A 357 -20.97 -2.13 -4.61
N ALA A 358 -20.89 -3.35 -4.04
CA ALA A 358 -19.72 -4.07 -3.53
C ALA A 358 -19.03 -3.39 -2.32
N PRO A 359 -19.54 -3.54 -1.06
CA PRO A 359 -18.84 -3.03 0.11
C PRO A 359 -17.50 -3.77 0.23
N ILE A 360 -16.43 -3.04 0.57
CA ILE A 360 -15.22 -3.69 1.05
C ILE A 360 -15.61 -4.43 2.34
N ASN A 361 -15.56 -5.77 2.31
CA ASN A 361 -15.83 -6.58 3.49
C ASN A 361 -14.61 -6.51 4.40
N VAL A 362 -14.82 -6.19 5.67
CA VAL A 362 -13.74 -6.13 6.65
C VAL A 362 -13.86 -7.32 7.58
N LEU A 363 -12.81 -8.15 7.66
CA LEU A 363 -12.67 -9.16 8.70
C LEU A 363 -11.59 -8.71 9.68
N GLN A 364 -11.86 -8.81 10.97
CA GLN A 364 -10.88 -8.49 11.99
C GLN A 364 -9.96 -9.70 12.19
N LYS A 365 -8.75 -9.63 11.62
CA LYS A 365 -7.73 -10.67 11.63
C LYS A 365 -6.34 -10.04 11.65
N GLY A 366 -5.35 -10.83 12.08
CA GLY A 366 -3.96 -10.39 12.21
C GLY A 366 -3.74 -9.58 13.48
N HIS A 367 -2.48 -9.15 13.68
CA HIS A 367 -2.10 -8.36 14.83
C HIS A 367 -1.31 -7.11 14.43
N MET A 368 -1.32 -6.14 15.33
CA MET A 368 -0.56 -4.91 15.14
C MET A 368 0.94 -5.19 15.26
N VAL A 369 1.66 -5.06 14.15
CA VAL A 369 3.13 -5.12 14.12
C VAL A 369 3.71 -3.69 14.21
N PRO A 370 4.67 -3.42 15.10
CA PRO A 370 5.36 -2.12 15.15
C PRO A 370 5.99 -1.73 13.80
N THR A 371 5.90 -0.46 13.44
CA THR A 371 6.51 0.09 12.21
C THR A 371 8.03 -0.06 12.24
N ALA A 372 8.63 -0.02 13.43
CA ALA A 372 10.05 -0.26 13.65
C ALA A 372 10.50 -1.66 13.18
N GLN A 373 9.61 -2.66 13.22
CA GLN A 373 9.90 -4.04 12.84
C GLN A 373 9.68 -4.32 11.35
N LEU A 374 9.18 -3.35 10.57
CA LEU A 374 8.93 -3.54 9.15
C LEU A 374 10.23 -3.71 8.37
N VAL A 375 10.20 -4.68 7.47
CA VAL A 375 11.32 -5.08 6.64
C VAL A 375 10.96 -4.93 5.17
N GLU A 376 11.84 -4.29 4.41
CA GLU A 376 11.87 -4.40 2.95
C GLU A 376 12.72 -5.62 2.55
N LEU A 377 12.18 -6.48 1.70
CA LEU A 377 12.84 -7.66 1.18
C LEU A 377 13.37 -7.40 -0.23
N LYS A 378 14.65 -7.71 -0.46
CA LYS A 378 15.27 -7.54 -1.77
C LYS A 378 16.19 -8.70 -2.13
N THR A 379 16.07 -9.13 -3.37
CA THR A 379 16.96 -10.12 -3.98
C THR A 379 17.47 -9.60 -5.30
N GLN A 380 18.74 -9.89 -5.62
CA GLN A 380 19.37 -9.48 -6.87
C GLN A 380 20.47 -10.47 -7.26
N ALA A 381 20.74 -10.58 -8.55
CA ALA A 381 21.83 -11.42 -9.04
C ALA A 381 23.16 -10.93 -8.46
N TYR A 382 23.93 -11.85 -7.87
CA TYR A 382 25.27 -11.56 -7.38
C TYR A 382 26.23 -11.43 -8.55
N LYS A 383 27.01 -10.34 -8.56
CA LYS A 383 28.04 -10.08 -9.56
C LYS A 383 29.39 -9.97 -8.84
N PRO A 384 30.19 -11.05 -8.77
CA PRO A 384 31.46 -11.05 -8.03
C PRO A 384 32.42 -9.95 -8.48
N LEU A 385 32.47 -9.69 -9.79
CA LEU A 385 33.37 -8.70 -10.40
C LEU A 385 32.92 -7.25 -10.22
N ASN A 386 31.65 -7.01 -9.90
CA ASN A 386 31.10 -5.67 -9.70
C ASN A 386 29.93 -5.73 -8.69
N PRO A 387 30.23 -5.85 -7.39
CA PRO A 387 29.21 -5.97 -6.38
C PRO A 387 28.46 -4.64 -6.23
N THR A 388 27.23 -4.59 -6.74
CA THR A 388 26.34 -3.43 -6.58
C THR A 388 25.48 -3.57 -5.33
N LEU A 389 25.31 -2.49 -4.56
CA LEU A 389 24.31 -2.46 -3.49
C LEU A 389 22.90 -2.33 -4.08
N VAL A 390 21.91 -2.92 -3.40
CA VAL A 390 20.50 -2.85 -3.81
C VAL A 390 19.98 -1.41 -3.77
N ALA A 391 19.48 -0.85 -4.86
CA ALA A 391 18.88 0.49 -4.85
C ALA A 391 17.41 0.41 -4.39
N CYS A 392 17.12 0.80 -3.15
CA CYS A 392 15.76 0.81 -2.57
C CYS A 392 15.56 1.87 -1.48
N GLN A 393 16.49 2.80 -1.29
CA GLN A 393 16.46 3.78 -0.20
C GLN A 393 15.26 4.73 -0.30
N ASP A 394 14.81 5.04 -1.51
CA ASP A 394 13.58 5.78 -1.74
C ASP A 394 12.34 5.02 -1.22
N GLN A 395 12.28 3.70 -1.41
CA GLN A 395 11.21 2.85 -0.87
C GLN A 395 11.22 2.86 0.66
N LEU A 396 12.40 2.69 1.25
CA LEU A 396 12.59 2.73 2.70
C LEU A 396 12.20 4.09 3.27
N TRP A 397 12.64 5.19 2.63
CA TRP A 397 12.42 6.55 3.13
C TRP A 397 10.95 6.97 3.09
N PHE A 398 10.24 6.73 1.97
CA PHE A 398 8.82 7.08 1.85
C PHE A 398 7.91 6.12 2.63
N GLY A 399 8.28 4.85 2.77
CA GLY A 399 7.55 3.86 3.59
C GLY A 399 7.85 3.96 5.08
N ARG A 400 8.88 4.74 5.45
CA ARG A 400 9.44 4.77 6.82
C ARG A 400 9.78 3.35 7.31
N THR A 401 10.33 2.54 6.41
CA THR A 401 10.71 1.14 6.66
C THR A 401 12.18 1.09 7.08
N PRO A 402 12.50 0.80 8.35
CA PRO A 402 13.87 0.94 8.85
C PRO A 402 14.74 -0.29 8.59
N LEU A 403 14.15 -1.48 8.42
CA LEU A 403 14.89 -2.72 8.21
C LEU A 403 14.96 -3.08 6.73
N LEU A 404 16.13 -3.58 6.32
CA LEU A 404 16.36 -4.11 4.98
C LEU A 404 16.99 -5.50 5.11
N ILE A 405 16.37 -6.49 4.46
CA ILE A 405 16.97 -7.82 4.29
C ILE A 405 17.26 -8.05 2.82
N THR A 406 18.52 -8.34 2.53
CA THR A 406 19.00 -8.64 1.18
C THR A 406 19.52 -10.06 1.05
N ALA A 407 19.09 -10.75 0.01
CA ALA A 407 19.53 -12.11 -0.31
C ALA A 407 20.02 -12.16 -1.77
N PRO A 408 21.31 -11.91 -2.03
CA PRO A 408 21.83 -12.04 -3.39
C PRO A 408 21.85 -13.52 -3.82
N TYR A 409 21.52 -13.77 -5.09
CA TYR A 409 21.45 -15.12 -5.67
C TYR A 409 22.46 -15.31 -6.81
N ASP A 410 22.89 -16.54 -7.02
CA ASP A 410 23.62 -16.94 -8.23
C ASP A 410 22.70 -16.89 -9.45
N LYS A 411 23.09 -16.17 -10.51
CA LYS A 411 22.22 -15.86 -11.64
C LYS A 411 21.74 -17.11 -12.40
N ASP A 412 22.60 -18.11 -12.51
CA ASP A 412 22.38 -19.28 -13.34
C ASP A 412 21.56 -20.32 -12.60
N THR A 413 21.84 -20.51 -11.31
CA THR A 413 21.22 -21.54 -10.46
C THR A 413 20.06 -21.04 -9.60
N GLY A 414 19.97 -19.73 -9.34
CA GLY A 414 19.03 -19.16 -8.37
C GLY A 414 19.42 -19.41 -6.91
N THR A 415 20.64 -19.91 -6.65
CA THR A 415 21.09 -20.27 -5.30
C THR A 415 21.38 -19.03 -4.46
N VAL A 416 20.70 -18.91 -3.33
CA VAL A 416 21.01 -17.96 -2.26
C VAL A 416 22.01 -18.61 -1.31
N THR A 417 23.17 -18.00 -1.14
CA THR A 417 24.24 -18.51 -0.25
C THR A 417 24.44 -17.64 0.99
N ARG A 418 23.93 -16.41 0.99
CA ARG A 418 24.04 -15.48 2.11
C ARG A 418 22.82 -14.59 2.21
N ILE A 419 22.54 -14.14 3.43
CA ILE A 419 21.52 -13.15 3.75
C ILE A 419 22.20 -12.05 4.57
N LYS A 420 21.96 -10.79 4.20
CA LYS A 420 22.36 -9.63 5.00
C LYS A 420 21.09 -8.99 5.57
N ARG A 421 21.04 -8.89 6.89
CA ARG A 421 20.05 -8.09 7.62
C ARG A 421 20.70 -6.78 8.04
N GLU A 422 19.98 -5.67 7.90
CA GLU A 422 20.52 -4.34 8.12
C GLU A 422 19.43 -3.46 8.73
N LEU A 423 19.75 -2.78 9.84
CA LEU A 423 19.06 -1.56 10.23
C LEU A 423 19.54 -0.46 9.30
N ALA A 424 18.73 -0.11 8.31
CA ALA A 424 19.14 0.66 7.14
C ALA A 424 19.21 2.17 7.40
N MET A 425 19.09 2.63 8.65
CA MET A 425 18.99 4.07 8.98
C MET A 425 20.19 4.88 8.49
N ASP A 426 21.42 4.39 8.67
CA ASP A 426 22.62 5.08 8.17
C ASP A 426 22.61 5.18 6.64
N ARG A 427 22.22 4.10 5.97
CA ARG A 427 22.11 4.03 4.51
C ARG A 427 21.04 4.99 3.99
N ILE A 428 19.91 5.08 4.68
CA ILE A 428 18.81 5.98 4.37
C ILE A 428 19.26 7.42 4.58
N LYS A 429 19.99 7.71 5.66
CA LYS A 429 20.49 9.05 5.96
C LYS A 429 21.46 9.56 4.89
N ILE A 430 22.42 8.73 4.48
CA ILE A 430 23.34 9.06 3.38
C ILE A 430 22.58 9.31 2.07
N TRP A 431 21.52 8.54 1.80
CA TRP A 431 20.70 8.75 0.61
C TRP A 431 19.88 10.04 0.71
N GLU A 432 19.28 10.32 1.87
CA GLU A 432 18.52 11.54 2.13
C GLU A 432 19.37 12.78 1.90
N GLU A 433 20.57 12.84 2.49
CA GLU A 433 21.50 13.97 2.31
C GLU A 433 21.87 14.20 0.84
N LYS A 434 22.09 13.12 0.09
CA LYS A 434 22.36 13.19 -1.36
C LYS A 434 21.14 13.62 -2.20
N ASN A 435 19.93 13.49 -1.65
CA ASN A 435 18.68 13.78 -2.34
C ASN A 435 17.91 14.95 -1.72
N GLU A 436 18.54 15.72 -0.82
CA GLU A 436 17.89 16.81 -0.09
C GLU A 436 17.28 17.85 -1.03
N GLU A 437 18.04 18.28 -2.06
CA GLU A 437 17.55 19.28 -3.01
C GLU A 437 16.38 18.73 -3.86
N PRO A 438 16.46 17.54 -4.50
CA PRO A 438 15.31 16.92 -5.13
C PRO A 438 14.09 16.72 -4.21
N LEU A 439 14.30 16.33 -2.94
CA LEU A 439 13.21 16.17 -1.97
C LEU A 439 12.53 17.52 -1.69
N ARG A 440 13.28 18.61 -1.59
CA ARG A 440 12.72 19.96 -1.44
C ARG A 440 12.01 20.45 -2.69
N LYS A 441 12.50 20.09 -3.87
CA LYS A 441 11.79 20.32 -5.14
C LYS A 441 10.49 19.51 -5.21
N LEU A 442 10.46 18.28 -4.69
CA LEU A 442 9.25 17.47 -4.62
C LEU A 442 8.19 18.13 -3.74
N VAL A 443 8.57 18.64 -2.57
CA VAL A 443 7.66 19.44 -1.73
C VAL A 443 7.12 20.65 -2.49
N ALA A 444 8.01 21.42 -3.15
CA ALA A 444 7.60 22.59 -3.92
C ALA A 444 6.65 22.23 -5.08
N LEU A 445 6.84 21.07 -5.71
CA LEU A 445 5.97 20.56 -6.76
C LEU A 445 4.60 20.18 -6.23
N LEU A 446 4.52 19.57 -5.04
CA LEU A 446 3.25 19.16 -4.42
C LEU A 446 2.44 20.35 -3.88
N GLY A 447 3.11 21.44 -3.50
CA GLY A 447 2.45 22.66 -3.01
C GLY A 447 2.04 23.65 -4.11
N ARG A 448 2.23 23.33 -5.38
CA ARG A 448 1.86 24.15 -6.55
C ARG A 448 0.50 23.75 -7.11
#